data_AF-A0A352RX55-F1
#
_entry.id   AF-A0A352RX55-F1
#
_cell.length_a   1.000
_cell.length_b   1.000
_cell.length_c   1.000
_cell.angle_alpha   90.00
_cell.angle_beta   90.00
_cell.angle_gamma   90.00
#
_symmetry.space_group_name_H-M   'P 1'
#
loop_
_entity.id
_entity.type
_entity.pdbx_description
1 polymer ?
#
loop_
_entity_poly.entity_id
_entity_poly.type
_entity_poly.pdbx_seq_one_letter_code
_entity_poly.pdbx_strand_id
1 'polypeptide(L)' 'MRTDKQVVEQTNELARQLYELLGYHVRQGYRFDKATHPHEVEAWRGACAAQRLLTDTDPEDALANVED' A
#
# COMPACT_ATOMS: atom_id res chain seq x y z
N MET A 1 3.11 -9.24 -16.08
CA MET A 1 2.06 -8.33 -15.60
C MET A 1 1.65 -8.80 -14.22
N ARG A 2 1.53 -7.89 -13.25
CA ARG A 2 1.06 -8.22 -11.89
C ARG A 2 -0.47 -8.38 -11.91
N THR A 3 -1.02 -9.29 -11.12
CA THR A 3 -2.47 -9.33 -10.87
C THR A 3 -2.86 -8.23 -9.89
N ASP A 4 -4.14 -7.85 -9.85
CA ASP A 4 -4.62 -6.81 -8.92
C ASP A 4 -4.32 -7.15 -7.46
N LYS A 5 -4.51 -8.43 -7.09
CA LYS A 5 -4.10 -8.94 -5.77
C LYS A 5 -2.60 -8.73 -5.50
N GLN A 6 -1.74 -9.02 -6.47
CA GLN A 6 -0.29 -8.81 -6.32
C GLN A 6 0.06 -7.32 -6.22
N VAL A 7 -0.66 -6.44 -6.93
CA VAL A 7 -0.48 -4.98 -6.81
C VAL A 7 -0.84 -4.51 -5.41
N VAL A 8 -1.98 -4.95 -4.86
CA VAL A 8 -2.41 -4.59 -3.49
C VAL A 8 -1.44 -5.11 -2.44
N GLU A 9 -1.00 -6.36 -2.56
CA GLU A 9 -0.03 -6.97 -1.64
C GLU A 9 1.32 -6.25 -1.68
N GLN A 10 1.84 -5.97 -2.88
CA GLN A 10 3.10 -5.24 -3.05
C GLN A 10 3.01 -3.80 -2.52
N THR A 11 1.86 -3.14 -2.71
CA THR A 11 1.65 -1.77 -2.23
C THR A 11 1.57 -1.72 -0.71
N ASN A 12 0.93 -2.72 -0.09
CA ASN A 12 0.93 -2.87 1.37
C ASN A 12 2.32 -3.10 1.95
N GLU A 13 3.14 -3.91 1.27
CA GLU A 13 4.53 -4.14 1.67
C GLU A 13 5.37 -2.87 1.53
N LEU A 14 5.17 -2.11 0.46
CA LEU A 14 5.83 -0.80 0.31
C LEU A 14 5.41 0.19 1.40
N ALA A 15 4.12 0.24 1.74
CA ALA A 15 3.61 1.09 2.83
C ALA A 15 4.26 0.70 4.17
N ARG A 16 4.43 -0.59 4.45
CA ARG A 16 5.16 -1.08 5.62
C ARG A 16 6.58 -0.55 5.68
N GLN A 17 7.33 -0.64 4.58
CA GLN A 17 8.70 -0.15 4.52
C GLN A 17 8.78 1.37 4.72
N LEU A 18 7.88 2.14 4.12
CA LEU A 18 7.80 3.59 4.35
C LEU A 18 7.51 3.93 5.82
N TYR A 19 6.64 3.16 6.47
CA TYR A 19 6.31 3.34 7.89
C TYR A 19 7.50 3.00 8.81
N GLU A 20 8.26 1.95 8.46
CA GLU A 20 9.49 1.55 9.16
C GLU A 20 10.62 2.57 9.03
N LEU A 21 10.74 3.26 7.89
CA LEU A 21 11.71 4.36 7.72
C LEU A 21 11.47 5.53 8.70
N LEU A 22 10.23 5.69 9.18
CA LEU A 22 9.87 6.67 10.20
C LEU A 22 10.07 6.15 11.64
N GLY A 23 10.55 4.92 11.80
CA GLY A 23 10.79 4.27 13.09
C GLY A 23 9.55 3.58 13.69
N TYR A 24 8.48 3.39 12.92
CA TYR A 24 7.27 2.72 13.37
C TYR A 24 7.17 1.27 12.89
N HIS A 25 6.49 0.42 13.66
CA HIS A 25 6.29 -0.98 13.31
C HIS A 25 4.82 -1.40 13.48
N VAL A 26 4.38 -2.33 12.64
CA VAL A 26 3.05 -2.95 12.69
C VAL A 26 3.19 -4.47 12.73
N ARG A 27 2.14 -5.17 13.17
CA ARG A 27 2.11 -6.63 13.14
C ARG A 27 2.21 -7.18 11.71
N GLN A 28 2.71 -8.40 11.58
CA GLN A 28 2.71 -9.12 10.30
C GLN A 28 1.28 -9.22 9.74
N GLY A 29 1.12 -9.06 8.44
CA GLY A 29 -0.18 -9.09 7.77
C GLY A 29 -1.06 -7.87 8.01
N TYR A 30 -0.56 -6.81 8.66
CA TYR A 30 -1.27 -5.54 8.74
C TYR A 30 -1.59 -4.98 7.35
N ARG A 31 -2.81 -4.45 7.20
CA ARG A 31 -3.39 -3.94 5.94
C ARG A 31 -3.46 -2.41 6.00
N PHE A 32 -2.49 -1.75 5.38
CA PHE A 32 -2.41 -0.30 5.28
C PHE A 32 -3.52 0.30 4.42
N ASP A 33 -4.02 -0.45 3.44
CA ASP A 33 -5.22 -0.08 2.67
C ASP A 33 -6.49 0.03 3.53
N LYS A 34 -6.49 -0.54 4.75
CA LYS A 34 -7.61 -0.46 5.71
C LYS A 34 -7.29 0.42 6.92
N ALA A 35 -6.18 1.15 6.88
CA ALA A 35 -5.75 1.97 8.00
C ALA A 35 -6.69 3.16 8.22
N THR A 36 -6.82 3.56 9.48
CA THR A 36 -7.56 4.78 9.89
C THR A 36 -6.69 5.75 10.67
N HIS A 37 -5.55 5.29 11.21
CA HIS A 37 -4.60 6.14 11.91
C HIS A 37 -3.86 7.05 10.89
N PRO A 38 -3.71 8.37 11.14
CA PRO A 38 -3.18 9.31 10.15
C PRO A 38 -1.85 8.89 9.52
N HIS A 39 -0.86 8.50 10.32
CA HIS A 39 0.46 8.13 9.77
C HIS A 39 0.44 6.84 8.94
N GLU A 40 -0.46 5.91 9.24
CA GLU A 40 -0.59 4.66 8.48
C GLU A 40 -1.32 4.91 7.15
N VAL A 41 -2.32 5.78 7.16
CA VAL A 41 -2.98 6.28 5.95
C VAL A 41 -1.99 7.02 5.06
N GLU A 42 -1.10 7.83 5.63
CA GLU A 42 -0.03 8.49 4.87
C GLU A 42 0.96 7.51 4.27
N ALA A 43 1.33 6.44 5.00
CA ALA A 43 2.17 5.38 4.48
C ALA A 43 1.53 4.66 3.27
N TRP A 44 0.22 4.35 3.35
CA TRP A 44 -0.54 3.80 2.21
C TRP A 44 -0.54 4.75 1.02
N ARG A 45 -0.92 6.01 1.23
CA ARG A 45 -0.96 7.03 0.17
C ARG A 45 0.40 7.24 -0.49
N GLY A 46 1.48 7.24 0.30
CA GLY A 46 2.85 7.31 -0.19
C GLY A 46 3.21 6.12 -1.07
N ALA A 47 2.84 4.90 -0.66
CA ALA A 47 3.04 3.70 -1.46
C ALA A 47 2.24 3.74 -2.78
N CYS A 48 0.99 4.19 -2.76
CA CYS A 48 0.19 4.39 -3.97
C CYS A 48 0.82 5.41 -4.92
N ALA A 49 1.30 6.54 -4.39
CA ALA A 49 1.99 7.55 -5.18
C ALA A 49 3.27 7.00 -5.83
N ALA A 50 4.06 6.22 -5.10
CA ALA A 50 5.26 5.58 -5.63
C ALA A 50 4.96 4.55 -6.73
N GLN A 51 3.92 3.74 -6.58
CA GLN A 51 3.51 2.77 -7.61
C GLN A 51 3.11 3.46 -8.93
N ARG A 52 2.31 4.54 -8.85
CA ARG A 52 1.93 5.34 -10.01
C ARG A 52 3.14 5.99 -10.67
N LEU A 53 4.02 6.61 -9.87
CA LEU A 53 5.18 7.34 -10.38
C LEU A 53 6.23 6.43 -11.03
N LEU A 54 6.50 5.27 -10.43
CA LEU A 54 7.64 4.43 -10.82
C LEU A 54 7.26 3.26 -11.73
N THR A 55 5.99 2.87 -11.76
CA THR A 55 5.56 1.66 -12.46
C THR A 55 4.31 1.84 -13.32
N ASP A 56 3.78 3.05 -13.40
CA ASP A 56 2.55 3.37 -14.14
C ASP A 56 1.39 2.43 -13.77
N THR A 57 1.28 2.09 -12.49
CA THR A 57 0.27 1.18 -11.94
C THR A 57 -0.48 1.90 -10.83
N ASP A 58 -1.82 1.88 -10.86
CA ASP A 58 -2.65 2.48 -9.82
C ASP A 58 -3.16 1.43 -8.83
N PRO A 59 -2.67 1.40 -7.57
CA PRO A 59 -3.12 0.40 -6.61
C PRO A 59 -4.55 0.59 -6.13
N GLU A 60 -5.12 1.78 -6.25
CA GLU A 60 -6.51 2.03 -5.84
C GLU A 60 -7.50 1.35 -6.82
N ASP A 61 -7.18 1.35 -8.11
CA ASP A 61 -7.94 0.62 -9.14
C ASP A 61 -7.84 -0.90 -8.90
N ALA A 62 -6.62 -1.39 -8.66
CA ALA A 62 -6.41 -2.79 -8.30
C ALA A 62 -7.12 -3.19 -6.99
N LEU A 63 -7.18 -2.30 -6.00
CA LEU A 63 -7.88 -2.54 -4.75
C LEU A 63 -9.39 -2.67 -4.98
N ALA A 64 -9.98 -1.77 -5.76
CA ALA A 64 -11.39 -1.83 -6.12
C ALA A 64 -11.75 -3.18 -6.79
N ASN A 65 -10.93 -3.64 -7.75
CA ASN A 65 -11.15 -4.92 -8.44
C ASN A 65 -11.04 -6.17 -7.54
N VAL A 66 -10.39 -6.06 -6.38
CA VAL A 66 -10.21 -7.17 -5.43
C VAL A 66 -11.27 -7.17 -4.34
N GLU A 67 -11.88 -6.02 -4.05
CA GLU A 67 -12.94 -5.88 -3.03
C GLU A 67 -14.36 -6.06 -3.60
N ASP A 68 -14.53 -6.04 -4.91
CA ASP A 68 -15.72 -6.48 -5.65
C ASP A 68 -15.83 -8.02 -5.76
#